data_AF-A0A0S8JHE1-F1
#
_entry.id   AF-A0A0S8JHE1-F1
#
_cell.length_a   1.000
_cell.length_b   1.000
_cell.length_c   1.000
_cell.angle_alpha   90.00
_cell.angle_beta   90.00
_cell.angle_gamma   90.00
#
_symmetry.space_group_name_H-M   'P 1'
#
loop_
_entity.id
_entity.type
_entity.pdbx_description
1 polymer ?
#
loop_
_entity_poly.entity_id
_entity_poly.type
_entity_poly.pdbx_seq_one_letter_code
_entity_poly.pdbx_strand_id
1 'polypeptide(L)'
;TFTELLPGELTGFDGIPELTITALPVYHGEKATGSILLAFQIKTPGGETRKIIFTGDILCPLLRKADYRFLNNASMLFADANNRFPYPASNHWSITYESPAASADATDTPGESKYLRSFREHISCTHLIATHLPILRHSRIHAYFDEFLAYCDERIPLSVFEFVERINPGKVCLVHYGGMEDRNHHGESLLNPVQLENWTNAKAELKGLASSFLVPRPGDIYEIA
;
A
#
# COMPACT_ATOMS: atom_id res chain seq x y z
N THR A 1 -28.80 6.01 -5.73
CA THR A 1 -28.39 5.26 -6.95
C THR A 1 -27.04 4.63 -6.67
N PHE A 2 -26.75 3.46 -7.24
CA PHE A 2 -25.42 2.87 -7.15
C PHE A 2 -24.50 3.51 -8.19
N THR A 3 -23.29 3.91 -7.78
CA THR A 3 -22.25 4.44 -8.68
C THR A 3 -21.05 3.51 -8.58
N GLU A 4 -20.74 2.83 -9.68
CA GLU A 4 -19.54 2.00 -9.78
C GLU A 4 -18.29 2.89 -9.78
N LEU A 5 -17.25 2.48 -9.06
CA LEU A 5 -15.95 3.13 -9.09
C LEU A 5 -15.06 2.41 -10.11
N LEU A 6 -14.77 3.10 -11.21
CA LEU A 6 -13.87 2.58 -12.24
C LEU A 6 -12.41 2.92 -11.90
N PRO A 7 -11.46 2.01 -12.20
CA PRO A 7 -10.08 2.18 -11.80
C PRO A 7 -9.42 3.39 -12.44
N GLY A 8 -8.80 4.23 -11.61
CA GLY A 8 -8.13 5.46 -12.03
C GLY A 8 -9.06 6.61 -12.42
N GLU A 9 -10.38 6.46 -12.26
CA GLU A 9 -11.35 7.51 -12.55
C GLU A 9 -11.71 8.32 -11.29
N LEU A 10 -11.79 9.63 -11.47
CA LEU A 10 -12.22 10.55 -10.42
C LEU A 10 -13.74 10.60 -10.36
N THR A 11 -14.30 10.21 -9.22
CA THR A 11 -15.75 10.17 -8.97
C THR A 11 -16.11 11.18 -7.89
N GLY A 12 -17.11 12.01 -8.14
CA GLY A 12 -17.68 12.93 -7.15
C GLY A 12 -18.83 12.30 -6.35
N PHE A 13 -19.21 12.93 -5.25
CA PHE A 13 -20.36 12.52 -4.44
C PHE A 13 -21.49 13.55 -4.51
N ASP A 14 -22.71 13.06 -4.69
CA ASP A 14 -23.91 13.89 -4.60
C ASP A 14 -24.03 14.44 -3.16
N GLY A 15 -24.13 15.76 -3.04
CA GLY A 15 -24.27 16.46 -1.75
C GLY A 15 -22.95 16.80 -1.03
N ILE A 16 -21.79 16.38 -1.55
CA ILE A 16 -20.47 16.72 -0.99
C ILE A 16 -19.52 17.14 -2.13
N PRO A 17 -19.74 18.31 -2.77
CA PRO A 17 -18.99 18.72 -3.97
C PRO A 17 -17.49 18.96 -3.73
N GLU A 18 -17.08 19.12 -2.47
CA GLU A 18 -15.69 19.26 -2.05
C GLU A 18 -14.94 17.92 -2.05
N LEU A 19 -15.65 16.79 -2.09
CA LEU A 19 -15.11 15.45 -1.99
C LEU A 19 -15.14 14.74 -3.34
N THR A 20 -13.99 14.22 -3.72
CA THR A 20 -13.87 13.28 -4.84
C THR A 20 -13.05 12.07 -4.42
N ILE A 21 -13.27 10.94 -5.08
CA ILE A 21 -12.59 9.68 -4.80
C ILE A 21 -12.05 9.09 -6.11
N THR A 22 -10.88 8.46 -6.04
CA THR A 22 -10.35 7.62 -7.10
C THR A 22 -10.10 6.23 -6.54
N ALA A 23 -10.69 5.21 -7.14
CA ALA A 23 -10.39 3.82 -6.84
C ALA A 23 -9.19 3.37 -7.67
N LEU A 24 -8.19 2.76 -7.02
CA LEU A 24 -6.98 2.30 -7.69
C LEU A 24 -6.75 0.81 -7.35
N PRO A 25 -6.54 -0.08 -8.34
CA PRO A 25 -6.45 -1.51 -8.09
C PRO A 25 -5.26 -1.92 -7.22
N VAL A 26 -5.48 -2.94 -6.39
CA VAL A 26 -4.45 -3.57 -5.57
C VAL A 26 -4.61 -5.07 -5.59
N TYR A 27 -3.50 -5.81 -5.48
CA TYR A 27 -3.55 -7.26 -5.33
C TYR A 27 -3.57 -7.62 -3.84
N HIS A 28 -4.52 -8.45 -3.44
CA HIS A 28 -4.67 -8.99 -2.08
C HIS A 28 -4.92 -10.52 -2.11
N GLY A 29 -4.22 -11.21 -3.02
CA GLY A 29 -4.39 -12.64 -3.23
C GLY A 29 -5.51 -13.01 -4.21
N GLU A 30 -5.46 -14.24 -4.71
CA GLU A 30 -6.33 -14.74 -5.79
C GLU A 30 -7.84 -14.67 -5.49
N LYS A 31 -8.20 -14.72 -4.20
CA LYS A 31 -9.60 -14.76 -3.74
C LYS A 31 -10.19 -13.37 -3.47
N ALA A 32 -9.38 -12.32 -3.49
CA ALA A 32 -9.80 -10.96 -3.21
C ALA A 32 -10.03 -10.18 -4.52
N THR A 33 -11.03 -10.61 -5.29
CA THR A 33 -11.37 -9.99 -6.57
C THR A 33 -11.86 -8.56 -6.37
N GLY A 34 -11.32 -7.62 -7.15
CA GLY A 34 -11.75 -6.22 -7.09
C GLY A 34 -11.22 -5.42 -5.91
N SER A 35 -10.19 -5.91 -5.20
CA SER A 35 -9.53 -5.12 -4.16
C SER A 35 -8.99 -3.79 -4.71
N ILE A 36 -9.20 -2.72 -3.95
CA ILE A 36 -8.82 -1.36 -4.32
C ILE A 36 -8.26 -0.61 -3.12
N LEU A 37 -7.30 0.28 -3.39
CA LEU A 37 -7.02 1.41 -2.52
C LEU A 37 -7.88 2.60 -2.95
N LEU A 38 -8.26 3.43 -2.00
CA LEU A 38 -9.09 4.61 -2.21
C LEU A 38 -8.28 5.88 -1.94
N ALA A 39 -8.22 6.76 -2.93
CA ALA A 39 -7.61 8.08 -2.81
C ALA A 39 -8.71 9.14 -2.79
N PHE A 40 -8.87 9.79 -1.66
CA PHE A 40 -9.79 10.90 -1.47
C PHE A 40 -9.07 12.22 -1.74
N GLN A 41 -9.72 13.12 -2.48
CA GLN A 41 -9.31 14.52 -2.60
C GLN A 41 -10.41 15.40 -2.00
N ILE A 42 -10.01 16.23 -1.02
CA ILE A 42 -10.90 17.10 -0.25
C ILE A 42 -10.49 18.55 -0.51
N LYS A 43 -11.39 19.36 -1.06
CA LYS A 43 -11.20 20.80 -1.16
C LYS A 43 -11.54 21.44 0.19
N THR A 44 -10.56 22.06 0.82
CA THR A 44 -10.76 22.79 2.08
C THR A 44 -11.40 24.17 1.81
N PRO A 45 -12.00 24.82 2.83
CA PRO A 45 -12.53 26.19 2.68
C PRO A 45 -11.51 27.22 2.19
N GLY A 46 -10.21 26.99 2.40
CA GLY A 46 -9.13 27.84 1.89
C GLY A 46 -8.73 27.58 0.43
N GLY A 47 -9.40 26.66 -0.26
CA GLY A 47 -9.09 26.27 -1.64
C GLY A 47 -7.95 25.25 -1.79
N GLU A 48 -7.27 24.89 -0.71
CA GLU A 48 -6.26 23.83 -0.70
C GLU A 48 -6.94 22.47 -0.94
N THR A 49 -6.36 21.63 -1.80
CA THR A 49 -6.78 20.23 -1.97
C THR A 49 -5.91 19.32 -1.12
N ARG A 50 -6.52 18.63 -0.16
CA ARG A 50 -5.86 17.60 0.65
C ARG A 50 -6.12 16.23 0.07
N LYS A 51 -5.11 15.35 0.13
CA LYS A 51 -5.22 13.97 -0.34
C LYS A 51 -5.04 12.99 0.80
N ILE A 52 -6.00 12.08 0.95
CA ILE A 52 -5.98 11.02 1.97
C ILE A 52 -6.11 9.68 1.25
N ILE A 53 -5.23 8.74 1.56
CA ILE A 53 -5.18 7.43 0.90
C ILE A 53 -5.50 6.35 1.93
N PHE A 54 -6.35 5.40 1.57
CA PHE A 54 -6.63 4.19 2.33
C PHE A 54 -6.28 2.99 1.46
N THR A 55 -5.35 2.15 1.90
CA THR A 55 -4.91 1.00 1.09
C THR A 55 -5.91 -0.15 1.09
N GLY A 56 -6.74 -0.25 2.13
CA GLY A 56 -7.39 -1.51 2.46
C GLY A 56 -6.35 -2.57 2.77
N ASP A 57 -6.73 -3.85 2.67
CA ASP A 57 -5.80 -4.96 2.72
C ASP A 57 -5.11 -5.13 1.36
N ILE A 58 -3.79 -5.26 1.36
CA ILE A 58 -2.99 -5.21 0.13
C ILE A 58 -1.69 -6.00 0.28
N LEU A 59 -1.34 -6.79 -0.74
CA LEU A 59 0.00 -7.33 -0.91
C LEU A 59 0.87 -6.42 -1.81
N CYS A 60 0.30 -5.91 -2.89
CA CYS A 60 1.01 -4.95 -3.74
C CYS A 60 0.07 -4.06 -4.58
N PRO A 61 0.49 -2.83 -4.93
CA PRO A 61 -0.34 -1.88 -5.64
C PRO A 61 -0.20 -2.09 -7.15
N LEU A 62 -1.32 -2.13 -7.88
CA LEU A 62 -1.35 -2.37 -9.33
C LEU A 62 -1.49 -1.04 -10.09
N LEU A 63 -0.56 -0.13 -9.81
CA LEU A 63 -0.65 1.28 -10.19
C LEU A 63 0.15 1.62 -11.43
N ARG A 64 -0.40 2.50 -12.25
CA ARG A 64 0.29 3.10 -13.40
C ARG A 64 1.23 4.21 -12.92
N LYS A 65 2.18 4.61 -13.78
CA LYS A 65 3.06 5.77 -13.51
C LYS A 65 2.29 7.06 -13.23
N ALA A 66 1.17 7.27 -13.91
CA ALA A 66 0.29 8.42 -13.67
C ALA A 66 -0.31 8.41 -12.26
N ASP A 67 -0.62 7.22 -11.73
CA ASP A 67 -1.23 7.08 -10.42
C ASP A 67 -0.23 7.40 -9.30
N TYR A 68 1.04 6.98 -9.41
CA TYR A 68 2.07 7.40 -8.44
C TYR A 68 2.25 8.92 -8.40
N ARG A 69 2.28 9.57 -9.58
CA ARG A 69 2.35 11.05 -9.67
C ARG A 69 1.12 11.69 -9.06
N PHE A 70 -0.06 11.12 -9.31
CA PHE A 70 -1.31 11.56 -8.70
C PHE A 70 -1.25 11.44 -7.19
N LEU A 71 -0.81 10.32 -6.63
CA LEU A 71 -0.76 10.04 -5.19
C LEU A 71 0.32 10.85 -4.44
N ASN A 72 1.37 11.30 -5.13
CA ASN A 72 2.50 12.02 -4.54
C ASN A 72 2.10 13.16 -3.58
N ASN A 73 2.87 13.34 -2.52
CA ASN A 73 2.66 14.31 -1.44
C ASN A 73 1.25 14.22 -0.83
N ALA A 74 0.73 13.01 -0.65
CA ALA A 74 -0.52 12.83 0.09
C ALA A 74 -0.39 13.40 1.50
N SER A 75 -1.42 14.06 2.01
CA SER A 75 -1.42 14.56 3.39
C SER A 75 -1.34 13.41 4.38
N MET A 76 -2.03 12.31 4.08
CA MET A 76 -2.11 11.14 4.95
C MET A 76 -2.28 9.85 4.15
N LEU A 77 -1.64 8.77 4.62
CA LEU A 77 -1.77 7.41 4.13
C LEU A 77 -2.16 6.50 5.28
N PHE A 78 -3.29 5.78 5.16
CA PHE A 78 -3.64 4.66 6.02
C PHE A 78 -3.20 3.38 5.31
N ALA A 79 -2.11 2.78 5.78
CA ALA A 79 -1.43 1.67 5.14
C ALA A 79 -1.62 0.36 5.91
N ASP A 80 -1.98 -0.69 5.19
CA ASP A 80 -1.87 -2.07 5.68
C ASP A 80 -0.44 -2.34 6.14
N ALA A 81 -0.33 -2.84 7.36
CA ALA A 81 0.91 -3.09 8.05
C ALA A 81 0.79 -4.36 8.91
N ASN A 82 0.25 -5.44 8.34
CA ASN A 82 -0.01 -6.70 9.03
C ASN A 82 1.16 -7.24 9.87
N ASN A 83 2.40 -7.03 9.41
CA ASN A 83 3.62 -7.50 10.07
C ASN A 83 4.81 -6.55 9.78
N ARG A 84 5.89 -6.62 10.55
CA ARG A 84 7.09 -5.79 10.32
C ARG A 84 7.87 -6.29 9.12
N PHE A 85 8.08 -7.61 9.05
CA PHE A 85 9.06 -8.22 8.14
C PHE A 85 8.40 -9.07 7.08
N PRO A 86 8.93 -9.14 5.84
CA PRO A 86 8.18 -9.67 4.72
C PRO A 86 7.72 -11.11 4.83
N TYR A 87 6.44 -11.33 4.52
CA TYR A 87 5.85 -12.65 4.32
C TYR A 87 4.69 -12.61 3.33
N PRO A 88 4.96 -12.58 2.00
CA PRO A 88 3.93 -12.39 0.97
C PRO A 88 2.78 -13.40 0.97
N ALA A 89 2.97 -14.59 1.54
CA ALA A 89 1.93 -15.62 1.64
C ALA A 89 0.76 -15.22 2.56
N SER A 90 0.91 -14.18 3.40
CA SER A 90 -0.22 -13.59 4.14
C SER A 90 -1.18 -12.81 3.22
N ASN A 91 -0.76 -12.47 2.00
CA ASN A 91 -1.44 -11.51 1.10
C ASN A 91 -1.54 -10.08 1.66
N HIS A 92 -0.77 -9.74 2.69
CA HIS A 92 -0.75 -8.41 3.30
C HIS A 92 0.63 -7.77 3.20
N TRP A 93 0.65 -6.45 3.37
CA TRP A 93 1.87 -5.68 3.38
C TRP A 93 2.64 -5.89 4.68
N SER A 94 3.95 -5.77 4.51
CA SER A 94 4.90 -5.68 5.61
C SER A 94 5.43 -4.25 5.68
N ILE A 95 5.78 -3.79 6.87
CA ILE A 95 6.28 -2.41 7.03
C ILE A 95 7.56 -2.19 6.21
N THR A 96 8.52 -3.11 6.30
CA THR A 96 9.79 -3.07 5.56
C THR A 96 9.92 -4.27 4.62
N TYR A 97 10.76 -4.14 3.60
CA TYR A 97 11.21 -5.25 2.73
C TYR A 97 12.39 -6.05 3.32
N GLU A 98 12.94 -5.59 4.44
CA GLU A 98 14.11 -6.19 5.09
C GLU A 98 13.73 -7.37 5.99
N SER A 99 14.61 -8.37 6.08
CA SER A 99 14.54 -9.44 7.08
C SER A 99 15.30 -9.06 8.36
N PRO A 100 14.84 -9.45 9.57
CA PRO A 100 15.55 -9.17 10.82
C PRO A 100 16.84 -9.99 10.94
N ALA A 101 16.79 -11.24 10.46
CA ALA A 101 18.00 -12.00 10.17
C ALA A 101 18.60 -11.39 8.91
N ALA A 102 19.58 -10.51 9.08
CA ALA A 102 20.60 -10.27 8.06
C ALA A 102 21.41 -11.58 7.91
N SER A 103 20.78 -12.66 7.43
CA SER A 103 21.50 -13.87 7.10
C SER A 103 22.24 -13.58 5.80
N ALA A 104 23.50 -13.18 5.93
CA ALA A 104 24.70 -13.84 5.41
C ALA A 104 24.71 -14.40 3.97
N ASP A 105 23.68 -14.15 3.16
CA ASP A 105 23.64 -14.51 1.76
C ASP A 105 24.12 -13.29 0.98
N ALA A 106 25.27 -13.44 0.34
CA ALA A 106 25.81 -12.49 -0.62
C ALA A 106 24.84 -12.36 -1.80
N THR A 107 23.88 -11.45 -1.67
CA THR A 107 22.91 -11.14 -2.73
C THR A 107 22.98 -9.69 -3.14
N ASP A 108 22.59 -9.41 -4.38
CA ASP A 108 22.65 -8.08 -5.00
C ASP A 108 21.84 -7.00 -4.26
N THR A 109 20.89 -7.38 -3.41
CA THR A 109 20.18 -6.46 -2.50
C THR A 109 20.39 -6.90 -1.04
N PRO A 110 21.33 -6.28 -0.30
CA PRO A 110 21.56 -6.59 1.10
C PRO A 110 20.27 -6.46 1.93
N GLY A 111 19.95 -7.49 2.71
CA GLY A 111 18.82 -7.48 3.65
C GLY A 111 17.46 -7.90 3.07
N GLU A 112 17.33 -8.15 1.76
CA GLU A 112 16.05 -8.62 1.19
C GLU A 112 15.66 -10.00 1.75
N SER A 113 14.42 -10.12 2.23
CA SER A 113 13.86 -11.37 2.75
C SER A 113 13.81 -12.47 1.68
N LYS A 114 14.21 -13.70 2.04
CA LYS A 114 14.06 -14.89 1.20
C LYS A 114 12.62 -15.10 0.71
N TYR A 115 11.63 -14.68 1.51
CA TYR A 115 10.21 -14.78 1.18
C TYR A 115 9.82 -13.82 0.05
N LEU A 116 10.35 -12.59 0.05
CA LEU A 116 10.12 -11.63 -1.04
C LEU A 116 10.82 -12.06 -2.32
N ARG A 117 12.06 -12.54 -2.21
CA ARG A 117 12.80 -13.03 -3.37
C ARG A 117 12.06 -14.15 -4.08
N SER A 118 11.69 -15.18 -3.31
CA SER A 118 10.88 -16.29 -3.81
C SER A 118 9.57 -15.80 -4.44
N PHE A 119 8.86 -14.86 -3.81
CA PHE A 119 7.65 -14.28 -4.39
C PHE A 119 7.92 -13.57 -5.73
N ARG A 120 8.96 -12.72 -5.81
CA ARG A 120 9.34 -11.99 -7.03
C ARG A 120 9.73 -12.92 -8.18
N GLU A 121 10.41 -14.03 -7.89
CA GLU A 121 10.82 -15.01 -8.90
C GLU A 121 9.63 -15.78 -9.52
N HIS A 122 8.53 -15.92 -8.79
CA HIS A 122 7.39 -16.74 -9.21
C HIS A 122 6.17 -15.92 -9.66
N ILE A 123 6.11 -14.64 -9.32
CA ILE A 123 4.96 -13.78 -9.63
C ILE A 123 5.12 -13.10 -10.99
N SER A 124 4.05 -13.05 -11.78
CA SER A 124 3.99 -12.25 -13.02
C SER A 124 2.95 -11.14 -12.89
N CYS A 125 3.17 -10.02 -13.58
CA CYS A 125 2.17 -8.94 -13.60
C CYS A 125 0.82 -9.42 -14.15
N THR A 126 0.83 -10.31 -15.13
CA THR A 126 -0.38 -10.90 -15.72
C THR A 126 -1.15 -11.72 -14.70
N HIS A 127 -0.47 -12.45 -13.83
CA HIS A 127 -1.10 -13.15 -12.71
C HIS A 127 -1.71 -12.17 -11.71
N LEU A 128 -0.99 -11.10 -11.34
CA LEU A 128 -1.47 -10.10 -10.39
C LEU A 128 -2.76 -9.40 -10.83
N ILE A 129 -2.90 -9.10 -12.13
CA ILE A 129 -4.10 -8.41 -12.63
C ILE A 129 -5.28 -9.35 -12.89
N ALA A 130 -5.06 -10.67 -12.93
CA ALA A 130 -6.08 -11.64 -13.35
C ALA A 130 -7.33 -11.59 -12.46
N THR A 131 -7.18 -11.28 -11.18
CA THR A 131 -8.28 -11.14 -10.20
C THR A 131 -9.17 -9.91 -10.44
N HIS A 132 -8.77 -8.99 -11.31
CA HIS A 132 -9.49 -7.76 -11.63
C HIS A 132 -10.07 -7.75 -13.04
N LEU A 133 -9.70 -8.69 -13.90
CA LEU A 133 -10.19 -8.73 -15.28
C LEU A 133 -11.55 -9.43 -15.34
N PRO A 134 -12.62 -8.74 -15.79
CA PRO A 134 -13.90 -9.40 -16.00
C PRO A 134 -13.82 -10.42 -17.13
N ILE A 135 -14.68 -11.45 -17.09
CA ILE A 135 -14.79 -12.49 -18.13
C ILE A 135 -15.04 -11.86 -19.52
N LEU A 136 -15.88 -10.83 -19.57
CA LEU A 136 -16.17 -10.07 -20.77
C LEU A 136 -15.31 -8.80 -20.81
N ARG A 137 -14.78 -8.47 -22.00
CA ARG A 137 -13.93 -7.30 -22.17
C ARG A 137 -14.66 -6.01 -21.77
N HIS A 138 -14.16 -5.37 -20.72
CA HIS A 138 -14.58 -4.04 -20.30
C HIS A 138 -13.51 -3.02 -20.72
N SER A 139 -13.84 -2.14 -21.67
CA SER A 139 -12.86 -1.26 -22.35
C SER A 139 -12.00 -0.44 -21.39
N ARG A 140 -12.61 0.18 -20.38
CA ARG A 140 -11.92 1.04 -19.41
C ARG A 140 -10.99 0.26 -18.47
N ILE A 141 -11.48 -0.83 -17.86
CA ILE A 141 -10.69 -1.71 -17.00
C ILE A 141 -9.50 -2.31 -17.77
N HIS A 142 -9.73 -2.81 -18.99
CA HIS A 142 -8.66 -3.39 -19.79
C HIS A 142 -7.62 -2.33 -20.19
N ALA A 143 -8.04 -1.13 -20.61
CA ALA A 143 -7.11 -0.05 -20.94
C ALA A 143 -6.26 0.36 -19.72
N TYR A 144 -6.85 0.41 -18.52
CA TYR A 144 -6.09 0.67 -17.29
C TYR A 144 -4.97 -0.36 -17.08
N PHE A 145 -5.28 -1.65 -17.23
CA PHE A 145 -4.28 -2.70 -17.04
C PHE A 145 -3.28 -2.83 -18.19
N ASP A 146 -3.67 -2.49 -19.43
CA ASP A 146 -2.74 -2.36 -20.54
C ASP A 146 -1.66 -1.30 -20.23
N GLU A 147 -2.06 -0.14 -19.68
CA GLU A 147 -1.12 0.89 -19.22
C GLU A 147 -0.26 0.45 -18.04
N PHE A 148 -0.83 -0.31 -17.09
CA PHE A 148 -0.08 -0.87 -15.97
C PHE A 148 0.99 -1.87 -16.44
N LEU A 149 0.63 -2.79 -17.34
CA LEU A 149 1.55 -3.81 -17.88
C LEU A 149 2.71 -3.17 -18.66
N ALA A 150 2.48 -2.04 -19.32
CA ALA A 150 3.55 -1.29 -20.00
C ALA A 150 4.61 -0.70 -19.04
N TYR A 151 4.33 -0.67 -17.72
CA TYR A 151 5.18 -0.07 -16.70
C TYR A 151 5.62 -1.06 -15.60
N CYS A 152 5.03 -2.25 -15.55
CA CYS A 152 5.13 -3.10 -14.35
C CYS A 152 6.55 -3.62 -14.07
N ASP A 153 7.45 -3.53 -15.06
CA ASP A 153 8.88 -3.83 -14.92
C ASP A 153 9.63 -2.84 -14.00
N GLU A 154 9.09 -1.63 -13.70
CA GLU A 154 9.71 -0.63 -12.82
C GLU A 154 9.60 -0.97 -11.30
N ARG A 155 9.61 -2.27 -10.97
CA ARG A 155 9.51 -2.89 -9.63
C ARG A 155 8.25 -2.45 -8.86
N ILE A 156 7.29 -3.35 -8.67
CA ILE A 156 6.11 -3.07 -7.83
C ILE A 156 6.55 -2.96 -6.35
N PRO A 157 6.08 -1.96 -5.56
CA PRO A 157 6.31 -1.88 -4.12
C PRO A 157 5.71 -3.09 -3.39
N LEU A 158 6.49 -3.75 -2.55
CA LEU A 158 6.07 -4.92 -1.77
C LEU A 158 6.11 -4.67 -0.26
N SER A 159 6.32 -3.42 0.14
CA SER A 159 6.32 -2.98 1.53
C SER A 159 5.78 -1.56 1.66
N VAL A 160 5.34 -1.21 2.87
CA VAL A 160 4.90 0.15 3.19
C VAL A 160 6.02 1.16 2.90
N PHE A 161 7.26 0.86 3.30
CA PHE A 161 8.40 1.75 3.07
C PHE A 161 8.70 1.99 1.59
N GLU A 162 8.71 0.96 0.74
CA GLU A 162 8.89 1.15 -0.71
C GLU A 162 7.78 2.01 -1.33
N PHE A 163 6.55 1.90 -0.82
CA PHE A 163 5.44 2.70 -1.32
C PHE A 163 5.53 4.16 -0.85
N VAL A 164 5.86 4.36 0.43
CA VAL A 164 6.08 5.69 1.05
C VAL A 164 7.21 6.45 0.36
N GLU A 165 8.31 5.77 0.02
CA GLU A 165 9.42 6.37 -0.73
C GLU A 165 8.97 6.95 -2.08
N ARG A 166 7.98 6.31 -2.74
CA ARG A 166 7.49 6.73 -4.06
C ARG A 166 6.49 7.87 -4.01
N ILE A 167 5.63 7.92 -2.99
CA ILE A 167 4.53 8.90 -2.93
C ILE A 167 4.74 9.99 -1.87
N ASN A 168 5.79 9.88 -1.05
CA ASN A 168 6.20 10.86 -0.06
C ASN A 168 5.04 11.48 0.74
N PRO A 169 4.19 10.68 1.42
CA PRO A 169 3.08 11.20 2.18
C PRO A 169 3.57 11.98 3.42
N GLY A 170 2.80 12.94 3.91
CA GLY A 170 3.16 13.68 5.13
C GLY A 170 3.10 12.79 6.38
N LYS A 171 1.99 12.07 6.55
CA LYS A 171 1.77 11.13 7.67
C LYS A 171 1.39 9.74 7.15
N VAL A 172 1.84 8.70 7.84
CA VAL A 172 1.50 7.30 7.57
C VAL A 172 0.92 6.66 8.82
N CYS A 173 -0.35 6.28 8.78
CA CYS A 173 -1.03 5.55 9.82
C CYS A 173 -0.95 4.04 9.49
N LEU A 174 -0.23 3.28 10.30
CA LEU A 174 -0.08 1.83 10.15
C LEU A 174 -1.30 1.11 10.72
N VAL A 175 -2.14 0.54 9.86
CA VAL A 175 -3.34 -0.20 10.27
C VAL A 175 -3.12 -1.71 10.16
N HIS A 176 -3.94 -2.48 10.87
CA HIS A 176 -4.01 -3.95 10.78
C HIS A 176 -2.79 -4.74 11.26
N TYR A 177 -1.88 -4.16 12.06
CA TYR A 177 -0.77 -4.93 12.61
C TYR A 177 -1.23 -6.08 13.52
N GLY A 178 -0.99 -7.32 13.08
CA GLY A 178 -1.21 -8.55 13.85
C GLY A 178 0.07 -9.16 14.41
N GLY A 179 1.21 -8.98 13.72
CA GLY A 179 2.53 -9.44 14.17
C GLY A 179 2.72 -10.96 14.25
N MET A 180 1.73 -11.74 13.82
CA MET A 180 1.79 -13.20 13.87
C MET A 180 2.89 -13.76 12.97
N GLU A 181 3.07 -13.16 11.79
CA GLU A 181 4.09 -13.61 10.85
C GLU A 181 5.50 -13.24 11.29
N ASP A 182 5.67 -12.13 12.01
CA ASP A 182 6.93 -11.80 12.67
C ASP A 182 7.36 -12.94 13.62
N ARG A 183 6.43 -13.47 14.43
CA ARG A 183 6.73 -14.57 15.36
C ARG A 183 6.92 -15.90 14.64
N ASN A 184 6.00 -16.25 13.76
CA ASN A 184 5.94 -17.58 13.16
C ASN A 184 7.03 -17.81 12.12
N HIS A 185 7.44 -16.77 11.40
CA HIS A 185 8.37 -16.88 10.27
C HIS A 185 9.70 -16.17 10.48
N HIS A 186 9.77 -15.22 11.41
CA HIS A 186 10.98 -14.46 11.69
C HIS A 186 11.52 -14.62 13.12
N GLY A 187 10.79 -15.33 14.00
CA GLY A 187 11.21 -15.57 15.39
C GLY A 187 11.16 -14.32 16.28
N GLU A 188 10.45 -13.29 15.84
CA GLU A 188 10.41 -11.99 16.49
C GLU A 188 9.23 -11.85 17.45
N SER A 189 9.39 -11.11 18.55
CA SER A 189 8.31 -10.87 19.51
C SER A 189 7.27 -9.91 18.95
N LEU A 190 6.00 -10.08 19.35
CA LEU A 190 4.94 -9.14 18.99
C LEU A 190 5.16 -7.80 19.72
N LEU A 191 5.07 -6.70 18.98
CA LEU A 191 5.13 -5.35 19.52
C LEU A 191 3.73 -4.84 19.84
N ASN A 192 3.59 -4.12 20.96
CA ASN A 192 2.40 -3.30 21.20
C ASN A 192 2.42 -2.01 20.34
N PRO A 193 1.32 -1.23 20.28
CA PRO A 193 1.26 -0.04 19.42
C PRO A 193 2.39 0.97 19.62
N VAL A 194 2.75 1.28 20.87
CA VAL A 194 3.83 2.23 21.18
C VAL A 194 5.19 1.69 20.74
N GLN A 195 5.45 0.40 20.98
CA GLN A 195 6.68 -0.25 20.54
C GLN A 195 6.79 -0.29 19.02
N LEU A 196 5.69 -0.59 18.31
CA LEU A 196 5.64 -0.64 16.86
C LEU A 196 5.87 0.74 16.24
N GLU A 197 5.25 1.78 16.80
CA GLU A 197 5.43 3.17 16.35
C GLU A 197 6.89 3.61 16.51
N ASN A 198 7.48 3.40 17.69
CA ASN A 198 8.88 3.74 17.96
C ASN A 198 9.84 2.98 17.05
N TRP A 199 9.62 1.67 16.89
CA TRP A 199 10.43 0.83 16.01
C TRP A 199 10.33 1.30 14.55
N THR A 200 9.12 1.60 14.07
CA THR A 200 8.89 2.04 12.69
C THR A 200 9.56 3.38 12.42
N ASN A 201 9.39 4.37 13.29
CA ASN A 201 9.99 5.69 13.11
C ASN A 201 11.53 5.63 13.13
N ALA A 202 12.12 4.84 14.03
CA ALA A 202 13.57 4.62 14.04
C ALA A 202 14.07 3.97 12.73
N LYS A 203 13.32 3.00 12.18
CA LYS A 203 13.64 2.37 10.89
C LYS A 203 13.43 3.32 9.70
N ALA A 204 12.41 4.16 9.73
CA ALA A 204 12.13 5.16 8.71
C ALA A 204 13.23 6.23 8.67
N GLU A 205 13.69 6.69 9.84
CA GLU A 205 14.80 7.65 9.98
C GLU A 205 16.10 7.09 9.37
N LEU A 206 16.45 5.84 9.67
CA LEU A 206 17.61 5.16 9.08
C LEU A 206 17.55 5.07 7.54
N LYS A 207 16.34 5.06 6.98
CA LYS A 207 16.08 5.04 5.53
C LYS A 207 15.92 6.43 4.92
N GLY A 208 15.97 7.50 5.72
CA GLY A 208 15.78 8.87 5.26
C GLY A 208 14.36 9.16 4.76
N LEU A 209 13.34 8.43 5.25
CA LEU A 209 11.95 8.72 4.90
C LEU A 209 11.48 9.98 5.65
N ALA A 210 10.92 10.94 4.93
CA ALA A 210 10.47 12.21 5.50
C ALA A 210 9.11 12.11 6.25
N SER A 211 8.35 11.04 6.02
CA SER A 211 7.02 10.83 6.60
C SER A 211 7.08 10.52 8.10
N SER A 212 6.11 11.04 8.86
CA SER A 212 5.90 10.59 10.25
C SER A 212 5.02 9.35 10.28
N PHE A 213 5.43 8.30 11.00
CA PHE A 213 4.65 7.08 11.15
C PHE A 213 3.89 7.05 12.47
N LEU A 214 2.63 6.65 12.43
CA LEU A 214 1.71 6.60 13.56
C LEU A 214 1.08 5.20 13.63
N VAL A 215 0.87 4.69 14.84
CA VAL A 215 0.07 3.47 15.07
C VAL A 215 -1.22 3.86 15.79
N PRO A 216 -2.36 3.94 15.09
CA PRO A 216 -3.61 4.41 15.68
C PRO A 216 -4.08 3.45 16.79
N ARG A 217 -4.47 4.03 17.92
CA ARG A 217 -5.11 3.34 19.04
C ARG A 217 -6.63 3.46 18.91
N PRO A 218 -7.40 2.59 19.60
CA PRO A 218 -8.85 2.76 19.68
C PRO A 218 -9.20 4.17 20.19
N GLY A 219 -9.95 4.93 19.39
CA GLY A 219 -10.33 6.32 19.67
C GLY A 219 -9.50 7.38 18.94
N ASP A 220 -8.28 7.07 18.51
CA ASP A 220 -7.39 8.07 17.87
C ASP A 220 -7.96 8.62 16.54
N ILE A 221 -8.88 7.88 15.90
CA ILE A 221 -9.51 8.33 14.65
C ILE A 221 -10.28 9.65 14.79
N TYR A 222 -10.68 10.02 16.01
CA TYR A 222 -11.35 11.31 16.29
C TYR A 222 -10.36 12.47 16.50
N GLU A 223 -9.07 12.19 16.68
CA GLU A 223 -8.04 13.17 17.03
C GLU A 223 -7.02 13.41 15.90
N ILE A 224 -7.01 12.54 14.88
CA ILE A 224 -6.02 12.55 13.79
C ILE A 224 -6.33 13.60 12.68
N ALA A 225 -7.45 14.33 12.77
CA ALA A 225 -7.94 15.28 11.76
C ALA A 225 -7.39 16.72 11.89
#